data_AF-F3CH17-F1
#
_entry.id   AF-F3CH17-F1
#
_cell.length_a   1.000
_cell.length_b   1.000
_cell.length_c   1.000
_cell.angle_alpha   90.00
_cell.angle_beta   90.00
_cell.angle_gamma   90.00
#
_symmetry.space_group_name_H-M   'P 1'
#
loop_
_entity.id
_entity.type
_entity.pdbx_description
1 polymer ?
#
loop_
_entity_poly.entity_id
_entity_poly.type
_entity_poly.pdbx_seq_one_letter_code
_entity_poly.pdbx_strand_id
1 'polypeptide(L)' 'VRNLAISQAAAPHGLYYAPDPSSQIACSIGGNVAENAGGVHCLKYGLTVHNLLKVEILTVE' A
#
# COMPACT_ATOMS: atom_id res chain seq x y z
N VAL A 1 -0.37 -10.14 2.66
CA VAL A 1 0.62 -9.72 1.63
C VAL A 1 1.41 -8.53 2.14
N ARG A 2 2.73 -8.55 1.98
CA ARG A 2 3.67 -7.51 2.44
C ARG A 2 3.72 -6.36 1.45
N ASN A 3 3.85 -5.11 1.90
CA ASN A 3 3.77 -3.94 1.02
C ASN A 3 4.77 -3.98 -0.15
N LEU A 4 6.06 -4.19 0.16
CA LEU A 4 7.11 -4.25 -0.86
C LEU A 4 6.89 -5.39 -1.88
N ALA A 5 6.19 -6.46 -1.50
CA ALA A 5 5.91 -7.57 -2.41
C ALA A 5 5.00 -7.15 -3.58
N ILE A 6 4.13 -6.15 -3.39
CA ILE A 6 3.31 -5.62 -4.51
C ILE A 6 4.21 -4.97 -5.56
N SER A 7 5.12 -4.07 -5.15
CA SER A 7 6.03 -3.41 -6.09
C SER A 7 6.96 -4.42 -6.79
N GLN A 8 7.41 -5.45 -6.08
CA GLN A 8 8.19 -6.54 -6.67
C GLN A 8 7.40 -7.31 -7.75
N ALA A 9 6.13 -7.60 -7.49
CA ALA A 9 5.26 -8.27 -8.45
C ALA A 9 4.87 -7.38 -9.65
N ALA A 10 4.77 -6.06 -9.45
CA ALA A 10 4.43 -5.09 -10.48
C ALA A 10 5.63 -4.67 -11.35
N ALA A 11 6.86 -4.83 -10.84
CA ALA A 11 8.08 -4.39 -11.50
C ALA A 11 8.27 -4.89 -12.96
N PRO A 12 7.92 -6.14 -13.33
CA PRO A 12 8.01 -6.60 -14.72
C PRO A 12 7.15 -5.79 -15.72
N HIS A 13 6.15 -5.06 -15.22
CA HIS A 13 5.27 -4.20 -16.01
C HIS A 13 5.71 -2.73 -16.01
N GLY A 14 6.87 -2.40 -15.42
CA GLY A 14 7.30 -1.00 -15.25
C GLY A 14 6.46 -0.22 -14.23
N LEU A 15 5.77 -0.93 -13.34
CA LEU A 15 4.87 -0.37 -12.32
C LEU A 15 5.40 -0.63 -10.91
N TYR A 16 4.90 0.14 -9.95
CA TYR A 16 5.14 -0.05 -8.53
C TYR A 16 3.94 0.41 -7.72
N TYR A 17 3.84 -0.04 -6.47
CA TYR A 17 2.83 0.46 -5.52
C TYR A 17 3.37 1.69 -4.79
N ALA A 18 2.66 2.81 -4.92
CA ALA A 18 3.20 4.12 -4.54
C ALA A 18 3.35 4.36 -3.03
N PRO A 19 2.40 3.93 -2.17
CA PRO A 19 2.58 4.03 -0.72
C PRO A 19 3.80 3.26 -0.24
N ASP A 20 4.77 3.99 0.29
CA ASP A 20 6.12 3.51 0.61
C ASP A 20 6.51 3.71 2.08
N PRO A 21 5.67 3.30 3.07
CA PRO A 21 6.02 3.43 4.49
C PRO A 21 7.40 2.83 4.78
N SER A 22 8.12 3.39 5.75
CA SER A 22 9.45 2.88 6.14
C SER A 22 9.43 1.39 6.51
N SER A 23 8.28 0.92 7.02
CA SER A 23 8.00 -0.47 7.35
C SER A 23 7.67 -1.36 6.14
N GLN A 24 7.76 -0.88 4.89
CA GLN A 24 7.35 -1.63 3.68
C GLN A 24 7.95 -3.03 3.54
N ILE A 25 9.11 -3.26 4.16
CA ILE A 25 9.77 -4.56 4.21
C ILE A 25 9.11 -5.56 5.16
N ALA A 26 8.12 -5.14 5.96
CA ALA A 26 7.48 -5.95 6.99
C ALA A 26 5.96 -5.73 7.06
N CYS A 27 5.46 -4.51 6.82
CA CYS A 27 4.04 -4.20 6.95
C CYS A 27 3.18 -4.89 5.90
N SER A 28 1.93 -5.14 6.27
CA SER A 28 0.94 -5.75 5.39
C SER A 28 0.07 -4.69 4.70
N ILE A 29 -0.52 -5.06 3.56
CA ILE A 29 -1.44 -4.18 2.83
C ILE A 29 -2.69 -3.86 3.66
N GLY A 30 -3.26 -4.86 4.35
CA GLY A 30 -4.41 -4.63 5.23
C GLY A 30 -4.10 -3.63 6.35
N GLY A 31 -2.91 -3.72 6.96
CA GLY A 31 -2.45 -2.75 7.97
C GLY A 31 -2.27 -1.35 7.38
N ASN A 32 -1.68 -1.25 6.19
CA ASN A 32 -1.53 0.04 5.51
C ASN A 32 -2.90 0.69 5.22
N VAL A 33 -3.89 -0.10 4.80
CA VAL A 33 -5.27 0.38 4.58
C VAL A 33 -5.88 0.84 5.92
N ALA A 34 -5.74 0.05 6.98
CA ALA A 34 -6.31 0.34 8.29
C ALA A 34 -5.74 1.62 8.94
N GLU A 35 -4.46 1.93 8.71
CA GLU A 35 -3.78 3.11 9.28
C GLU A 35 -3.62 4.27 8.28
N ASN A 36 -4.15 4.14 7.06
CA ASN A 36 -3.91 5.09 5.96
C ASN A 36 -2.41 5.41 5.77
N ALA A 37 -1.58 4.36 5.74
CA ALA A 37 -0.13 4.49 5.75
C ALA A 37 0.40 5.28 4.54
N GLY A 38 1.55 5.92 4.73
CA GLY A 38 2.31 6.61 3.69
C GLY A 38 3.80 6.57 3.98
N GLY A 39 4.59 7.06 3.04
CA GLY A 39 6.05 7.16 3.18
C GLY A 39 6.59 8.50 2.71
N VAL A 40 7.90 8.52 2.44
CA VAL A 40 8.64 9.74 2.12
C VAL A 40 8.17 10.39 0.81
N HIS A 41 7.54 9.63 -0.08
CA HIS A 41 7.02 10.13 -1.35
C HIS A 41 5.52 10.50 -1.31
N CYS A 42 4.88 10.51 -0.14
CA CYS A 42 3.43 10.76 -0.04
C CYS A 42 3.00 12.15 -0.55
N LEU A 43 3.88 13.16 -0.51
CA LEU A 43 3.58 14.46 -1.10
C LEU A 43 3.40 14.38 -2.62
N LYS A 44 4.07 13.43 -3.28
CA LYS A 44 3.99 13.25 -4.73
C LYS A 44 2.89 12.26 -5.14
N TYR A 45 2.71 11.19 -4.38
CA TYR A 45 1.84 10.07 -4.77
C TYR A 45 0.66 9.80 -3.83
N GLY A 46 0.50 10.60 -2.80
CA GLY A 46 -0.55 10.44 -1.79
C GLY A 46 -0.27 9.31 -0.80
N LEU A 47 -1.18 9.21 0.17
CA LEU A 47 -1.26 8.12 1.15
C LEU A 47 -2.00 6.90 0.58
N THR A 48 -2.10 5.83 1.37
CA THR A 48 -2.80 4.59 1.00
C THR A 48 -4.21 4.86 0.46
N VAL A 49 -5.00 5.75 1.09
CA VAL A 49 -6.36 6.08 0.63
C VAL A 49 -6.42 6.60 -0.81
N HIS A 50 -5.37 7.27 -1.29
CA HIS A 50 -5.31 7.82 -2.66
C HIS A 50 -4.94 6.75 -3.71
N ASN A 51 -4.48 5.59 -3.24
CA ASN A 51 -3.97 4.49 -4.07
C ASN A 51 -4.87 3.24 -4.03
N LEU A 52 -6.10 3.38 -3.54
CA LEU A 52 -7.11 2.32 -3.48
C LEU A 52 -8.25 2.60 -4.45
N LEU A 53 -8.69 1.56 -5.16
CA LEU A 53 -9.89 1.61 -5.99
C LEU A 53 -11.11 0.98 -5.30
N LYS A 54 -10.90 -0.11 -4.56
CA LYS A 54 -11.94 -0.86 -3.83
C LYS A 54 -11.30 -1.62 -2.67
N VAL A 55 -12.06 -1.82 -1.60
CA VAL A 55 -11.73 -2.74 -0.51
C VAL A 55 -12.91 -3.67 -0.30
N GLU A 56 -12.63 -4.94 0.00
CA GLU A 56 -13.59 -5.89 0.53
C GLU A 56 -13.25 -6.10 2.01
N ILE A 57 -14.23 -5.85 2.89
CA ILE A 57 -14.03 -5.81 4.33
C ILE A 57 -15.02 -6.77 4.97
N LEU A 58 -14.53 -7.61 5.88
CA LEU A 58 -15.37 -8.40 6.76
C LEU A 58 -15.67 -7.58 8.02
N THR A 59 -16.95 -7.32 8.27
CA THR A 59 -17.46 -6.73 9.50
C THR A 59 -17.88 -7.81 10.50
N VAL A 60 -18.20 -7.40 11.73
CA VAL A 60 -18.78 -8.32 12.73
C VAL A 60 -20.23 -8.71 12.41
N GLU A 61 -20.92 -7.87 11.64
CA GLU A 61 -22.23 -8.13 11.02
C GLU A 61 -22.06 -8.86 9.69
#